data_AF-A0AAV5PB13-F1
#
_entry.id   AF-A0AAV5PB13-F1
#
_cell.length_a   1.000
_cell.length_b   1.000
_cell.length_c   1.000
_cell.angle_alpha   90.00
_cell.angle_beta   90.00
_cell.angle_gamma   90.00
#
_symmetry.space_group_name_H-M   'P 1'
#
loop_
_entity.id
_entity.type
_entity.pdbx_description
1 polymer ?
#
loop_
_entity_poly.entity_id
_entity_poly.type
_entity_poly.pdbx_seq_one_letter_code
_entity_poly.pdbx_strand_id
1 'polypeptide(L)'
;MPSSSRRPRPPGPSVADLGPALAAAGWSLHREPGAVGGVVARDAAGTVCEVALLAAPADPGARAALVEHLRGLGGEHDHLAAVRGVVAGDGSSLAVLVDHVGGLRLDELAAAREPLRAGEAVTVLVPVAQALTALHREGRSHGALDATSVVVAPDGRTVLRPPLAPTTASSADDVRDLARTVLGLVPPPASSHPAHAAPPDPDEARALAALHAELAVALRDDPAARPAVGTFAARCYDAVEPQPIVMPDPARLVAGALAGRRAPRPAVPGRRAARDDVAAAPGRRGVRAIPERPRRGAPLSGLGRGARAGAHARRPDRRRLPWSGRTTTALLGGAVLVVAVVVALAVGTPWSSPVRDDGPATTRTASAADPATDPTLDRADPLGAARTLTARRLELLADGAGELSAVVVADSAAEARDAELLAALDGVDVVGARAEVFDARHVEPRRPDADEGHGDEVATVAVDYTVSAHHQRTAAGEVAVPATPRTTVVLVLRWTDAGWRVAEAR
;
A
#
# COMPACT_ATOMS: atom_id res chain seq x y z
N MET A 1 12.39 -50.51 -10.02
CA MET A 1 12.54 -49.33 -10.91
C MET A 1 13.05 -48.18 -10.07
N PRO A 2 14.23 -47.59 -10.36
CA PRO A 2 14.76 -46.51 -9.56
C PRO A 2 14.01 -45.21 -9.86
N SER A 3 13.57 -44.52 -8.80
CA SER A 3 12.93 -43.21 -8.84
C SER A 3 13.82 -42.20 -9.58
N SER A 4 13.30 -41.61 -10.65
CA SER A 4 13.96 -40.51 -11.35
C SER A 4 14.11 -39.33 -10.39
N SER A 5 15.35 -38.98 -10.05
CA SER A 5 15.69 -37.71 -9.43
C SER A 5 15.24 -36.58 -10.35
N ARG A 6 14.16 -35.89 -9.98
CA ARG A 6 13.77 -34.63 -10.63
C ARG A 6 14.93 -33.65 -10.42
N ARG A 7 15.63 -33.30 -11.50
CA ARG A 7 16.52 -32.14 -11.51
C ARG A 7 15.74 -30.92 -10.98
N PRO A 8 16.34 -30.09 -10.10
CA PRO A 8 15.76 -28.81 -9.74
C PRO A 8 15.46 -28.01 -11.01
N ARG A 9 14.26 -27.43 -11.11
CA ARG A 9 13.96 -26.45 -12.16
C ARG A 9 14.94 -25.28 -11.97
N PRO A 10 15.54 -24.74 -13.05
CA PRO A 10 16.30 -23.50 -12.94
C PRO A 10 15.40 -22.39 -12.37
N PRO A 11 15.98 -21.44 -11.61
CA PRO A 11 15.23 -20.27 -11.15
C PRO A 11 14.59 -19.56 -12.36
N GLY A 12 13.36 -19.06 -12.18
CA GLY A 12 12.70 -18.26 -13.21
C GLY A 12 13.46 -16.95 -13.46
N PRO A 13 13.17 -16.26 -14.58
CA PRO A 13 13.87 -15.03 -14.94
C PRO A 13 13.71 -13.99 -13.83
N SER A 14 14.83 -13.41 -13.41
CA SER A 14 14.88 -12.33 -12.42
C SER A 14 15.12 -10.98 -13.10
N VAL A 15 14.75 -9.88 -12.42
CA VAL A 15 15.00 -8.52 -12.95
C VAL A 15 16.50 -8.29 -13.15
N ALA A 16 17.33 -8.92 -12.31
CA ALA A 16 18.79 -8.85 -12.41
C ALA A 16 19.30 -9.46 -13.73
N ASP A 17 18.66 -10.51 -14.25
CA ASP A 17 19.05 -11.16 -15.51
C ASP A 17 18.81 -10.25 -16.73
N LEU A 18 17.94 -9.24 -16.59
CA LEU A 18 17.65 -8.25 -17.62
C LEU A 18 18.51 -6.98 -17.55
N GLY A 19 19.39 -6.88 -16.53
CA GLY A 19 20.27 -5.74 -16.34
C GLY A 19 21.06 -5.31 -17.59
N PRO A 20 21.72 -6.24 -18.32
CA PRO A 20 22.43 -5.88 -19.55
C PRO A 20 21.54 -5.35 -20.67
N ALA A 21 20.34 -5.90 -20.83
CA ALA A 21 19.38 -5.47 -21.85
C ALA A 21 18.81 -4.09 -21.52
N LEU A 22 18.50 -3.84 -20.24
CA LEU A 22 18.07 -2.53 -19.75
C LEU A 22 19.18 -1.48 -19.90
N ALA A 23 20.42 -1.82 -19.55
CA ALA A 23 21.58 -0.93 -19.71
C ALA A 23 21.82 -0.57 -21.19
N ALA A 24 21.72 -1.54 -22.10
CA ALA A 24 21.81 -1.29 -23.53
C ALA A 24 20.67 -0.38 -24.05
N ALA A 25 19.51 -0.39 -23.38
CA ALA A 25 18.39 0.50 -23.66
C ALA A 25 18.49 1.85 -22.92
N GLY A 26 19.59 2.14 -22.23
CA GLY A 26 19.81 3.42 -21.52
C GLY A 26 19.29 3.45 -20.09
N TRP A 27 18.90 2.31 -19.51
CA TRP A 27 18.34 2.20 -18.17
C TRP A 27 19.30 1.52 -17.20
N SER A 28 19.50 2.15 -16.04
CA SER A 28 20.29 1.62 -14.94
C SER A 28 19.38 1.12 -13.82
N LEU A 29 19.62 -0.08 -13.30
CA LEU A 29 18.85 -0.63 -12.18
C LEU A 29 19.40 -0.09 -10.85
N HIS A 30 18.50 0.42 -10.02
CA HIS A 30 18.80 0.94 -8.68
C HIS A 30 17.93 0.22 -7.66
N ARG A 31 18.49 -0.05 -6.48
CA ARG A 31 17.66 -0.50 -5.35
C ARG A 31 16.88 0.69 -4.83
N GLU A 32 15.57 0.53 -4.74
CA GLU A 32 14.67 1.55 -4.22
C GLU A 32 13.80 0.89 -3.14
N PRO A 33 14.05 1.19 -1.86
CA PRO A 33 13.20 0.72 -0.78
C PRO A 33 11.76 1.23 -0.98
N GLY A 34 10.79 0.32 -0.93
CA GLY A 34 9.36 0.65 -1.13
C GLY A 34 8.87 0.53 -2.57
N ALA A 35 9.76 0.44 -3.57
CA ALA A 35 9.34 0.10 -4.93
C ALA A 35 8.87 -1.36 -5.02
N VAL A 36 7.90 -1.63 -5.90
CA VAL A 36 7.44 -3.01 -6.16
C VAL A 36 8.62 -3.85 -6.65
N GLY A 37 8.99 -4.88 -5.88
CA GLY A 37 10.16 -5.73 -6.19
C GLY A 37 11.51 -5.18 -5.72
N GLY A 38 11.53 -4.02 -5.05
CA GLY A 38 12.72 -3.41 -4.41
C GLY A 38 13.76 -2.84 -5.38
N VAL A 39 13.40 -2.69 -6.66
CA VAL A 39 14.29 -2.21 -7.72
C VAL A 39 13.50 -1.30 -8.66
N VAL A 40 14.10 -0.18 -9.05
CA VAL A 40 13.63 0.72 -10.11
C VAL A 40 14.68 0.83 -11.22
N ALA A 41 14.24 1.22 -12.41
CA ALA A 41 15.10 1.61 -13.50
C ALA A 41 15.18 3.15 -13.58
N ARG A 42 16.38 3.69 -13.81
CA ARG A 42 16.61 5.11 -14.02
C ARG A 42 17.32 5.37 -15.33
N ASP A 43 16.84 6.33 -16.11
CA ASP A 43 17.51 6.80 -17.32
C ASP A 43 18.51 7.94 -17.02
N ALA A 44 19.18 8.45 -18.06
CA ALA A 44 20.12 9.56 -17.94
C ALA A 44 19.45 10.92 -17.67
N ALA A 45 18.15 11.06 -17.94
CA ALA A 45 17.37 12.27 -17.67
C ALA A 45 16.83 12.32 -16.23
N GLY A 46 16.99 11.22 -15.47
CA GLY A 46 16.50 11.10 -14.10
C GLY A 46 15.10 10.51 -13.99
N THR A 47 14.50 10.06 -15.09
CA THR A 47 13.19 9.38 -15.09
C THR A 47 13.31 8.08 -14.29
N VAL A 48 12.39 7.87 -13.34
CA VAL A 48 12.36 6.66 -12.50
C VAL A 48 11.17 5.79 -12.91
N CYS A 49 11.43 4.52 -13.18
CA CYS A 49 10.43 3.55 -13.60
C CYS A 49 10.45 2.28 -12.73
N GLU A 50 9.28 1.74 -12.42
CA GLU A 50 9.15 0.35 -11.99
C GLU A 50 9.44 -0.60 -13.15
N VAL A 51 10.04 -1.75 -12.85
CA VAL A 51 10.33 -2.80 -13.84
C VAL A 51 9.38 -3.97 -13.64
N ALA A 52 8.40 -4.12 -14.54
CA ALA A 52 7.52 -5.27 -14.58
C ALA A 52 8.07 -6.35 -15.52
N LEU A 53 8.16 -7.59 -15.04
CA LEU A 53 8.55 -8.74 -15.85
C LEU A 53 7.34 -9.46 -16.40
N LEU A 54 7.26 -9.55 -17.73
CA LEU A 54 6.24 -10.32 -18.43
C LEU A 54 6.86 -11.49 -19.18
N ALA A 55 6.15 -12.61 -19.23
CA ALA A 55 6.49 -13.70 -20.12
C ALA A 55 6.16 -13.29 -21.56
N ALA A 56 7.14 -13.35 -22.45
CA ALA A 56 6.94 -13.11 -23.87
C ALA A 56 6.24 -14.33 -24.50
N PRO A 57 5.14 -14.15 -25.25
CA PRO A 57 4.57 -15.22 -26.04
C PRO A 57 5.62 -15.81 -27.01
N ALA A 58 5.65 -17.14 -27.13
CA ALA A 58 6.54 -17.81 -28.08
C ALA A 58 6.11 -17.57 -29.54
N ASP A 59 4.81 -17.38 -29.77
CA ASP A 59 4.27 -17.02 -31.08
C ASP A 59 4.66 -15.57 -31.43
N PRO A 60 5.34 -15.32 -32.57
CA PRO A 60 5.78 -13.98 -32.95
C PRO A 60 4.63 -12.99 -33.14
N GLY A 61 3.48 -13.43 -33.64
CA GLY A 61 2.31 -12.58 -33.85
C GLY A 61 1.71 -12.11 -32.53
N ALA A 62 1.50 -13.04 -31.59
CA ALA A 62 1.04 -12.74 -30.24
C ALA A 62 2.04 -11.85 -29.48
N ARG A 63 3.35 -12.08 -29.66
CA ARG A 63 4.39 -11.22 -29.08
C ARG A 63 4.34 -9.81 -29.65
N ALA A 64 4.21 -9.65 -30.97
CA ALA A 64 4.07 -8.34 -31.60
C ALA A 64 2.81 -7.60 -31.11
N ALA A 65 1.69 -8.30 -31.00
CA ALA A 65 0.44 -7.74 -30.47
C ALA A 65 0.57 -7.29 -29.00
N LEU A 66 1.26 -8.07 -28.16
CA LEU A 66 1.54 -7.67 -26.77
C LEU A 66 2.42 -6.42 -26.70
N VAL A 67 3.48 -6.36 -27.50
CA VAL A 67 4.37 -5.19 -27.53
C VAL A 67 3.64 -3.95 -28.03
N GLU A 68 2.79 -4.09 -29.04
CA GLU A 68 1.96 -2.99 -29.55
C GLU A 68 0.95 -2.51 -28.50
N HIS A 69 0.32 -3.45 -27.79
CA HIS A 69 -0.55 -3.13 -26.65
C HIS A 69 0.18 -2.31 -25.58
N LEU A 70 1.38 -2.73 -25.19
CA LEU A 70 2.20 -2.06 -24.18
C LEU A 70 2.65 -0.65 -24.62
N ARG A 71 3.06 -0.49 -25.89
CA ARG A 71 3.43 0.84 -26.43
C ARG A 71 2.26 1.80 -26.47
N GLY A 72 1.06 1.29 -26.73
CA GLY A 72 -0.17 2.07 -26.68
C GLY A 72 -0.54 2.59 -25.30
N LEU A 73 0.13 2.15 -24.23
CA LEU A 73 -0.07 2.61 -22.85
C LEU A 73 0.95 3.69 -22.43
N GLY A 74 1.68 4.28 -23.38
CA GLY A 74 2.70 5.30 -23.12
C GLY A 74 2.18 6.74 -23.07
N GLY A 75 0.88 6.97 -23.25
CA GLY A 75 0.27 8.30 -23.18
C GLY A 75 0.33 8.89 -21.76
N GLU A 76 0.56 10.20 -21.67
CA GLU A 76 0.62 10.89 -20.37
C GLU A 76 -0.77 11.27 -19.88
N HIS A 77 -1.06 10.87 -18.64
CA HIS A 77 -2.33 11.12 -17.98
C HIS A 77 -2.10 11.30 -16.47
N ASP A 78 -2.80 12.24 -15.84
CA ASP A 78 -2.57 12.61 -14.44
C ASP A 78 -2.75 11.45 -13.45
N HIS A 79 -3.66 10.52 -13.77
CA HIS A 79 -4.09 9.42 -12.89
C HIS A 79 -3.83 8.02 -13.48
N LEU A 80 -3.07 7.90 -14.57
CA LEU A 80 -2.67 6.62 -15.14
C LEU A 80 -1.16 6.61 -15.37
N ALA A 81 -0.45 5.66 -14.73
CA ALA A 81 0.98 5.53 -14.92
C ALA A 81 1.30 5.08 -16.36
N ALA A 82 2.22 5.78 -17.03
CA ALA A 82 2.55 5.51 -18.41
C ALA A 82 3.57 4.37 -18.56
N VAL A 83 3.46 3.60 -19.63
CA VAL A 83 4.51 2.66 -20.06
C VAL A 83 5.57 3.43 -20.83
N ARG A 84 6.74 3.62 -20.23
CA ARG A 84 7.87 4.37 -20.80
C ARG A 84 8.75 3.55 -21.74
N GLY A 85 8.73 2.23 -21.62
CA GLY A 85 9.53 1.39 -22.48
C GLY A 85 9.22 -0.10 -22.35
N VAL A 86 9.54 -0.83 -23.42
CA VAL A 86 9.46 -2.29 -23.46
C VAL A 86 10.80 -2.81 -23.96
N VAL A 87 11.52 -3.51 -23.10
CA VAL A 87 12.85 -4.05 -23.39
C VAL A 87 12.75 -5.57 -23.48
N ALA A 88 13.19 -6.12 -24.61
CA ALA A 88 13.24 -7.56 -24.78
C ALA A 88 14.39 -8.16 -23.97
N GLY A 89 14.09 -9.22 -23.21
CA GLY A 89 15.10 -10.03 -22.54
C GLY A 89 15.65 -11.15 -23.41
N ASP A 90 15.88 -12.32 -22.80
CA ASP A 90 16.43 -13.55 -23.40
C ASP A 90 15.52 -14.27 -24.42
N GLY A 91 14.61 -13.53 -25.07
CA GLY A 91 13.64 -14.04 -26.03
C GLY A 91 12.36 -14.60 -25.40
N SER A 92 12.37 -14.94 -24.11
CA SER A 92 11.21 -15.49 -23.37
C SER A 92 10.57 -14.49 -22.39
N SER A 93 11.18 -13.32 -22.24
CA SER A 93 10.82 -12.31 -21.25
C SER A 93 10.79 -10.90 -21.87
N LEU A 94 9.92 -10.06 -21.34
CA LEU A 94 9.87 -8.63 -21.59
C LEU A 94 10.00 -7.90 -20.25
N ALA A 95 10.92 -6.94 -20.17
CA ALA A 95 10.89 -5.91 -19.14
C ALA A 95 10.00 -4.76 -19.64
N VAL A 96 9.00 -4.40 -18.85
CA VAL A 96 8.15 -3.23 -19.10
C VAL A 96 8.48 -2.19 -18.06
N LEU A 97 8.82 -1.00 -18.53
CA LEU A 97 9.14 0.17 -17.73
C LEU A 97 7.87 0.99 -17.57
N VAL A 98 7.41 1.12 -16.33
CA VAL A 98 6.19 1.86 -15.98
C VAL A 98 6.59 3.00 -15.06
N ASP A 99 5.98 4.17 -15.19
CA ASP A 99 6.25 5.29 -14.29
C ASP A 99 6.21 4.86 -12.82
N HIS A 100 7.25 5.23 -12.08
CA HIS A 100 7.26 5.01 -10.65
C HIS A 100 6.39 6.04 -9.94
N VAL A 101 5.40 5.55 -9.20
CA VAL A 101 4.54 6.36 -8.34
C VAL A 101 4.96 6.10 -6.90
N GLY A 102 5.60 7.08 -6.26
CA GLY A 102 5.91 7.00 -4.84
C GLY A 102 4.61 7.02 -4.02
N GLY A 103 4.36 5.99 -3.22
CA GLY A 103 3.12 5.85 -2.46
C GLY A 103 2.88 4.43 -1.96
N LEU A 104 1.68 4.21 -1.43
CA LEU A 104 1.20 2.89 -1.00
C LEU A 104 0.25 2.30 -2.03
N ARG A 105 0.31 0.98 -2.23
CA ARG A 105 -0.76 0.31 -2.96
C ARG A 105 -2.04 0.37 -2.14
N LEU A 106 -3.19 0.47 -2.79
CA LEU A 106 -4.47 0.65 -2.12
C LEU A 106 -4.84 -0.55 -1.24
N ASP A 107 -4.38 -1.76 -1.56
CA ASP A 107 -4.49 -2.94 -0.68
C ASP A 107 -3.65 -2.83 0.59
N GLU A 108 -2.46 -2.24 0.49
CA GLU A 108 -1.57 -2.00 1.63
C GLU A 108 -2.12 -0.89 2.52
N LEU A 109 -2.63 0.18 1.90
CA LEU A 109 -3.32 1.27 2.59
C LEU A 109 -4.53 0.71 3.37
N ALA A 110 -5.42 -0.02 2.71
CA ALA A 110 -6.61 -0.60 3.35
C ALA A 110 -6.26 -1.58 4.48
N ALA A 111 -5.14 -2.29 4.39
CA ALA A 111 -4.69 -3.22 5.43
C ALA A 111 -4.09 -2.52 6.67
N ALA A 112 -3.65 -1.26 6.55
CA ALA A 112 -2.91 -0.55 7.59
C ALA A 112 -3.74 0.45 8.40
N ARG A 113 -5.02 0.64 8.06
CA ARG A 113 -5.94 1.58 8.74
C ARG A 113 -7.35 1.01 8.86
N GLU A 114 -8.19 1.73 9.60
CA GLU A 114 -9.63 1.51 9.55
C GLU A 114 -10.18 1.77 8.12
N PRO A 115 -11.36 1.20 7.78
CA PRO A 115 -12.04 1.47 6.51
C PRO A 115 -12.12 2.96 6.18
N LEU A 116 -12.13 3.28 4.89
CA LEU A 116 -12.28 4.64 4.40
C LEU A 116 -13.65 5.20 4.75
N ARG A 117 -13.69 6.49 5.09
CA ARG A 117 -14.93 7.27 5.08
C ARG A 117 -15.45 7.41 3.66
N ALA A 118 -16.74 7.69 3.52
CA ALA A 118 -17.37 7.82 2.21
C ALA A 118 -16.68 8.89 1.34
N GLY A 119 -16.32 10.04 1.92
CA GLY A 119 -15.60 11.11 1.22
C GLY A 119 -14.19 10.72 0.79
N GLU A 120 -13.44 9.99 1.63
CA GLU A 120 -12.11 9.48 1.28
C GLU A 120 -12.18 8.46 0.13
N ALA A 121 -13.21 7.62 0.13
CA ALA A 121 -13.44 6.64 -0.92
C ALA A 121 -13.75 7.31 -2.27
N VAL A 122 -14.48 8.42 -2.27
CA VAL A 122 -14.70 9.23 -3.49
C VAL A 122 -13.40 9.85 -4.00
N THR A 123 -12.52 10.30 -3.10
CA THR A 123 -11.18 10.82 -3.46
C THR A 123 -10.30 9.79 -4.15
N VAL A 124 -10.49 8.49 -3.88
CA VAL A 124 -9.85 7.40 -4.65
C VAL A 124 -10.61 7.11 -5.94
N LEU A 125 -11.95 7.01 -5.87
CA LEU A 125 -12.80 6.58 -6.97
C LEU A 125 -12.67 7.49 -8.19
N VAL A 126 -12.72 8.80 -7.99
CA VAL A 126 -12.79 9.78 -9.09
C VAL A 126 -11.51 9.78 -9.95
N PRO A 127 -10.28 9.86 -9.39
CA PRO A 127 -9.04 9.69 -10.16
C PRO A 127 -8.96 8.37 -10.93
N VAL A 128 -9.34 7.24 -10.30
CA VAL A 128 -9.30 5.94 -10.97
C VAL A 128 -10.30 5.90 -12.13
N ALA A 129 -11.49 6.48 -11.95
CA ALA A 129 -12.47 6.62 -13.03
C ALA A 129 -11.99 7.52 -14.19
N GLN A 130 -11.22 8.58 -13.89
CA GLN A 130 -10.60 9.43 -14.91
C GLN A 130 -9.53 8.65 -15.69
N ALA A 131 -8.72 7.84 -15.02
CA ALA A 131 -7.76 6.94 -15.65
C ALA A 131 -8.45 5.89 -16.56
N LEU A 132 -9.52 5.27 -16.08
CA LEU A 132 -10.33 4.36 -16.89
C LEU A 132 -10.99 5.06 -18.09
N THR A 133 -11.44 6.31 -17.90
CA THR A 133 -11.98 7.13 -19.01
C THR A 133 -10.94 7.33 -20.11
N ALA A 134 -9.67 7.58 -19.73
CA ALA A 134 -8.58 7.70 -20.70
C ALA A 134 -8.38 6.39 -21.48
N LEU A 135 -8.30 5.25 -20.78
CA LEU A 135 -8.21 3.92 -21.42
C LEU A 135 -9.38 3.64 -22.36
N HIS A 136 -10.62 3.90 -21.91
CA HIS A 136 -11.84 3.63 -22.68
C HIS A 136 -11.91 4.47 -23.94
N ARG A 137 -11.40 5.72 -23.92
CA ARG A 137 -11.33 6.58 -25.11
C ARG A 137 -10.41 6.02 -26.19
N GLU A 138 -9.38 5.27 -25.79
CA GLU A 138 -8.49 4.56 -26.70
C GLU A 138 -8.99 3.16 -27.09
N GLY A 139 -10.20 2.79 -26.65
CA GLY A 139 -10.79 1.48 -26.91
C GLY A 139 -10.15 0.35 -26.08
N ARG A 140 -9.45 0.68 -24.99
CA ARG A 140 -8.83 -0.29 -24.08
C ARG A 140 -9.63 -0.40 -22.79
N SER A 141 -9.73 -1.59 -22.22
CA SER A 141 -10.25 -1.81 -20.86
C SER A 141 -9.09 -2.20 -19.94
N HIS A 142 -9.22 -1.94 -18.64
CA HIS A 142 -8.24 -2.39 -17.65
C HIS A 142 -8.35 -3.91 -17.42
N GLY A 143 -9.57 -4.40 -17.18
CA GLY A 143 -9.94 -5.82 -17.18
C GLY A 143 -9.38 -6.70 -16.05
N ALA A 144 -8.60 -6.11 -15.15
CA ALA A 144 -8.14 -6.73 -13.91
C ALA A 144 -8.04 -5.68 -12.80
N LEU A 145 -9.00 -4.75 -12.75
CA LEU A 145 -8.97 -3.66 -11.78
C LEU A 145 -9.25 -4.20 -10.38
N ASP A 146 -8.32 -3.96 -9.46
CA ASP A 146 -8.46 -4.24 -8.04
C ASP A 146 -7.63 -3.26 -7.20
N ALA A 147 -7.66 -3.41 -5.87
CA ALA A 147 -6.89 -2.58 -4.96
C ALA A 147 -5.36 -2.67 -5.16
N THR A 148 -4.85 -3.76 -5.76
CA THR A 148 -3.40 -3.88 -6.03
C THR A 148 -2.95 -3.09 -7.26
N SER A 149 -3.92 -2.67 -8.08
CA SER A 149 -3.72 -1.91 -9.31
C SER A 149 -3.68 -0.40 -9.06
N VAL A 150 -3.98 0.07 -7.86
CA VAL A 150 -4.06 1.49 -7.52
C VAL A 150 -2.97 1.85 -6.51
N VAL A 151 -2.29 2.96 -6.76
CA VAL A 151 -1.29 3.54 -5.84
C VAL A 151 -1.80 4.90 -5.37
N VAL A 152 -1.71 5.13 -4.06
CA VAL A 152 -2.03 6.41 -3.42
C VAL A 152 -0.73 7.03 -2.92
N ALA A 153 -0.36 8.15 -3.52
CA ALA A 153 0.82 8.92 -3.14
C ALA A 153 0.58 9.65 -1.80
N PRO A 154 1.65 10.06 -1.07
CA PRO A 154 1.53 10.71 0.23
C PRO A 154 0.75 12.03 0.21
N ASP A 155 0.70 12.70 -0.93
CA ASP A 155 -0.09 13.92 -1.17
C ASP A 155 -1.59 13.64 -1.45
N GLY A 156 -2.00 12.37 -1.42
CA GLY A 156 -3.36 11.92 -1.73
C GLY A 156 -3.59 11.67 -3.23
N ARG A 157 -2.60 11.93 -4.10
CA ARG A 157 -2.74 11.67 -5.54
C ARG A 157 -2.89 10.17 -5.79
N THR A 158 -4.02 9.80 -6.39
CA THR A 158 -4.32 8.41 -6.75
C THR A 158 -3.95 8.17 -8.20
N VAL A 159 -3.20 7.10 -8.45
CA VAL A 159 -2.74 6.68 -9.78
C VAL A 159 -3.06 5.22 -10.02
N LEU A 160 -3.70 4.94 -11.15
CA LEU A 160 -3.95 3.60 -11.66
C LEU A 160 -2.72 3.08 -12.39
N ARG A 161 -2.34 1.84 -12.11
CA ARG A 161 -1.31 1.11 -12.87
C ARG A 161 -1.90 0.63 -14.20
N PRO A 162 -1.15 0.67 -15.30
CA PRO A 162 -1.70 0.32 -16.60
C PRO A 162 -1.92 -1.21 -16.74
N PRO A 163 -2.89 -1.65 -17.56
CA PRO A 163 -3.16 -3.07 -17.79
C PRO A 163 -2.08 -3.68 -18.68
N LEU A 164 -1.02 -4.21 -18.07
CA LEU A 164 0.15 -4.73 -18.80
C LEU A 164 -0.15 -5.99 -19.65
N ALA A 165 -1.27 -6.65 -19.40
CA ALA A 165 -1.75 -7.77 -20.21
C ALA A 165 -2.99 -7.36 -21.01
N PRO A 166 -3.11 -7.78 -22.28
CA PRO A 166 -4.33 -7.56 -23.04
C PRO A 166 -5.50 -8.31 -22.39
N THR A 167 -6.69 -7.72 -22.45
CA THR A 167 -7.90 -8.26 -21.84
C THR A 167 -9.04 -8.33 -22.84
N THR A 168 -9.97 -9.25 -22.61
CA THR A 168 -11.26 -9.31 -23.30
C THR A 168 -12.39 -8.69 -22.48
N ALA A 169 -12.09 -8.11 -21.32
CA ALA A 169 -13.06 -7.43 -20.47
C ALA A 169 -13.58 -6.16 -21.16
N SER A 170 -14.85 -5.85 -20.90
CA SER A 170 -15.49 -4.65 -21.43
C SER A 170 -15.28 -3.44 -20.51
N SER A 171 -15.52 -2.23 -21.02
CA SER A 171 -15.55 -1.02 -20.21
C SER A 171 -16.58 -1.09 -19.07
N ALA A 172 -17.70 -1.79 -19.29
CA ALA A 172 -18.71 -2.03 -18.26
C ALA A 172 -18.23 -3.00 -17.16
N ASP A 173 -17.23 -3.84 -17.43
CA ASP A 173 -16.60 -4.67 -16.41
C ASP A 173 -15.66 -3.84 -15.52
N ASP A 174 -14.92 -2.89 -16.10
CA ASP A 174 -14.10 -1.95 -15.31
C ASP A 174 -14.94 -1.12 -14.34
N VAL A 175 -16.12 -0.65 -14.77
CA VAL A 175 -17.06 0.07 -13.88
C VAL A 175 -17.48 -0.80 -12.69
N ARG A 176 -17.79 -2.07 -12.97
CA ARG A 176 -18.18 -3.05 -11.95
C ARG A 176 -17.02 -3.31 -10.98
N ASP A 177 -15.82 -3.47 -11.50
CA ASP A 177 -14.63 -3.79 -10.72
C ASP A 177 -14.13 -2.59 -9.90
N LEU A 178 -14.28 -1.36 -10.41
CA LEU A 178 -14.08 -0.14 -9.64
C LEU A 178 -15.08 -0.07 -8.47
N ALA A 179 -16.36 -0.28 -8.74
CA ALA A 179 -17.39 -0.28 -7.70
C ALA A 179 -17.15 -1.36 -6.63
N ARG A 180 -16.69 -2.56 -7.03
CA ARG A 180 -16.29 -3.62 -6.09
C ARG A 180 -15.08 -3.26 -5.26
N THR A 181 -14.08 -2.65 -5.89
CA THR A 181 -12.86 -2.20 -5.21
C THR A 181 -13.25 -1.20 -4.14
N VAL A 182 -14.04 -0.17 -4.48
CA VAL A 182 -14.49 0.86 -3.55
C VAL A 182 -15.41 0.30 -2.45
N LEU A 183 -16.32 -0.62 -2.79
CA LEU A 183 -17.15 -1.31 -1.80
C LEU A 183 -16.30 -2.08 -0.76
N GLY A 184 -15.13 -2.59 -1.15
CA GLY A 184 -14.18 -3.23 -0.23
C GLY A 184 -13.38 -2.27 0.65
N LEU A 185 -13.42 -0.96 0.38
CA LEU A 185 -12.69 0.06 1.15
C LEU A 185 -13.53 0.70 2.25
N VAL A 186 -14.85 0.69 2.11
CA VAL A 186 -15.79 1.37 3.04
C VAL A 186 -16.50 0.35 3.94
N PRO A 187 -17.03 0.77 5.10
CA PRO A 187 -17.84 -0.12 5.93
C PRO A 187 -19.05 -0.66 5.14
N PRO A 188 -19.39 -1.96 5.27
CA PRO A 188 -20.53 -2.52 4.56
C PRO A 188 -21.85 -1.92 5.07
N PRO A 189 -22.92 -1.92 4.26
CA PRO A 189 -24.20 -1.37 4.67
C PRO A 189 -24.79 -2.18 5.83
N ALA A 190 -25.19 -1.49 6.90
CA ALA A 190 -25.75 -2.09 8.12
C ALA A 190 -26.98 -2.98 7.84
N SER A 191 -27.74 -2.68 6.78
CA SER A 191 -28.91 -3.47 6.34
C SER A 191 -28.55 -4.90 5.92
N SER A 192 -27.35 -5.10 5.38
CA SER A 192 -26.86 -6.41 4.93
C SER A 192 -25.88 -7.04 5.91
N HIS A 193 -25.29 -6.23 6.79
CA HIS A 193 -24.30 -6.66 7.78
C HIS A 193 -24.60 -6.04 9.16
N PRO A 194 -25.59 -6.57 9.90
CA PRO A 194 -26.04 -5.98 11.17
C PRO A 194 -24.98 -6.01 12.29
N ALA A 195 -23.92 -6.80 12.12
CA ALA A 195 -22.75 -6.80 13.01
C ALA A 195 -21.84 -5.57 12.82
N HIS A 196 -21.97 -4.85 11.69
CA HIS A 196 -21.30 -3.58 11.49
C HIS A 196 -22.22 -2.47 11.98
N ALA A 197 -21.78 -1.77 13.04
CA ALA A 197 -22.48 -0.60 13.52
C ALA A 197 -22.46 0.48 12.45
N ALA A 198 -23.58 1.18 12.28
CA ALA A 198 -23.61 2.39 11.47
C ALA A 198 -22.60 3.41 12.05
N PRO A 199 -22.00 4.27 11.20
CA PRO A 199 -21.17 5.37 11.69
C PRO A 199 -21.94 6.17 12.76
N PRO A 200 -21.29 6.54 13.89
CA PRO A 200 -21.95 7.30 14.94
C PRO A 200 -22.29 8.74 14.50
N ASP A 201 -21.52 9.27 13.54
CA ASP A 201 -21.77 10.55 12.91
C ASP A 201 -22.92 10.43 11.88
N PRO A 202 -24.03 11.17 12.06
CA PRO A 202 -25.19 11.08 11.16
C PRO A 202 -24.91 11.58 9.74
N ASP A 203 -23.97 12.51 9.55
CA ASP A 203 -23.64 13.02 8.22
C ASP A 203 -22.78 12.03 7.45
N GLU A 204 -21.80 11.41 8.11
CA GLU A 204 -21.04 10.28 7.56
C GLU A 204 -21.97 9.10 7.24
N ALA A 205 -22.92 8.77 8.10
CA ALA A 205 -23.89 7.71 7.84
C ALA A 205 -24.74 8.00 6.59
N ARG A 206 -25.14 9.26 6.37
CA ARG A 206 -25.89 9.69 5.17
C ARG A 206 -25.01 9.62 3.92
N ALA A 207 -23.77 10.10 4.00
CA ALA A 207 -22.81 10.05 2.90
C ALA A 207 -22.50 8.59 2.49
N LEU A 208 -22.26 7.71 3.47
CA LEU A 208 -22.03 6.29 3.23
C LEU A 208 -23.24 5.61 2.58
N ALA A 209 -24.46 5.94 3.00
CA ALA A 209 -25.67 5.42 2.37
C ALA A 209 -25.82 5.92 0.92
N ALA A 210 -25.53 7.20 0.66
CA ALA A 210 -25.56 7.78 -0.68
C ALA A 210 -24.53 7.12 -1.61
N LEU A 211 -23.29 6.94 -1.14
CA LEU A 211 -22.26 6.22 -1.89
C LEU A 211 -22.69 4.78 -2.21
N HIS A 212 -23.21 4.03 -1.23
CA HIS A 212 -23.69 2.66 -1.47
C HIS A 212 -24.80 2.58 -2.52
N ALA A 213 -25.69 3.57 -2.60
CA ALA A 213 -26.72 3.63 -3.62
C ALA A 213 -26.12 3.74 -5.03
N GLU A 214 -25.10 4.58 -5.22
CA GLU A 214 -24.40 4.71 -6.50
C GLU A 214 -23.54 3.47 -6.83
N LEU A 215 -22.86 2.88 -5.83
CA LEU A 215 -22.14 1.61 -6.01
C LEU A 215 -23.09 0.50 -6.47
N ALA A 216 -24.29 0.40 -5.91
CA ALA A 216 -25.29 -0.59 -6.30
C ALA A 216 -25.72 -0.45 -7.77
N VAL A 217 -25.78 0.78 -8.30
CA VAL A 217 -26.06 1.06 -9.72
C VAL A 217 -24.94 0.51 -10.63
N ALA A 218 -23.68 0.70 -10.25
CA ALA A 218 -22.52 0.19 -10.98
C ALA A 218 -22.37 -1.35 -10.86
N LEU A 219 -22.92 -1.96 -9.81
CA LEU A 219 -22.86 -3.39 -9.53
C LEU A 219 -23.98 -4.22 -10.17
N ARG A 220 -24.86 -3.61 -10.98
CA ARG A 220 -25.94 -4.34 -11.67
C ARG A 220 -25.41 -5.51 -12.50
N ASP A 221 -26.14 -6.62 -12.50
CA ASP A 221 -25.74 -7.83 -13.23
C ASP A 221 -25.67 -7.62 -14.74
N ASP A 222 -26.65 -6.88 -15.30
CA ASP A 222 -26.67 -6.49 -16.71
C ASP A 222 -25.61 -5.41 -17.00
N PRO A 223 -24.58 -5.70 -17.84
CA PRO A 223 -23.56 -4.72 -18.20
C PRO A 223 -24.12 -3.48 -18.91
N ALA A 224 -25.19 -3.62 -19.68
CA ALA A 224 -25.80 -2.50 -20.41
C ALA A 224 -26.54 -1.52 -19.48
N ALA A 225 -26.92 -1.98 -18.28
CA ALA A 225 -27.59 -1.17 -17.26
C ALA A 225 -26.62 -0.36 -16.37
N ARG A 226 -25.31 -0.54 -16.56
CA ARG A 226 -24.27 0.19 -15.82
C ARG A 226 -23.97 1.53 -16.52
N PRO A 227 -23.80 2.62 -15.77
CA PRO A 227 -23.37 3.88 -16.34
C PRO A 227 -21.96 3.77 -16.94
N ALA A 228 -21.64 4.66 -17.89
CA ALA A 228 -20.26 4.88 -18.30
C ALA A 228 -19.42 5.36 -17.10
N VAL A 229 -18.12 5.03 -17.08
CA VAL A 229 -17.26 5.25 -15.90
C VAL A 229 -17.17 6.73 -15.47
N GLY A 230 -17.12 7.66 -16.42
CA GLY A 230 -17.16 9.09 -16.11
C GLY A 230 -18.49 9.55 -15.52
N THR A 231 -19.61 9.00 -15.99
CA THR A 231 -20.95 9.29 -15.42
C THR A 231 -21.08 8.69 -14.02
N PHE A 232 -20.55 7.49 -13.79
CA PHE A 232 -20.50 6.88 -12.47
C PHE A 232 -19.72 7.75 -11.48
N ALA A 233 -18.53 8.21 -11.86
CA ALA A 233 -17.71 9.09 -11.02
C ALA A 233 -18.40 10.41 -10.69
N ALA A 234 -19.03 11.05 -11.68
CA ALA A 234 -19.77 12.29 -11.47
C ALA A 234 -20.91 12.10 -10.45
N ARG A 235 -21.67 11.00 -10.53
CA ARG A 235 -22.73 10.71 -9.56
C ARG A 235 -22.19 10.48 -8.16
N CYS A 236 -21.09 9.75 -8.01
CA CYS A 236 -20.47 9.55 -6.70
C CYS A 236 -19.94 10.87 -6.11
N TYR A 237 -19.35 11.73 -6.93
CA TYR A 237 -18.86 13.05 -6.53
C TYR A 237 -20.01 13.99 -6.10
N ASP A 238 -21.11 13.99 -6.85
CA ASP A 238 -22.29 14.81 -6.52
C ASP A 238 -23.02 14.29 -5.27
N ALA A 239 -22.97 12.98 -5.03
CA ALA A 239 -23.62 12.33 -3.88
C ALA A 239 -22.86 12.51 -2.57
N VAL A 240 -21.52 12.61 -2.63
CA VAL A 240 -20.64 12.65 -1.45
C VAL A 240 -19.47 13.60 -1.70
N GLU A 241 -19.35 14.59 -0.81
CA GLU A 241 -18.23 15.54 -0.84
C GLU A 241 -16.89 14.80 -0.63
N PRO A 242 -15.92 14.93 -1.56
CA PRO A 242 -14.62 14.29 -1.41
C PRO A 242 -13.85 14.82 -0.20
N GLN A 243 -13.14 13.93 0.50
CA GLN A 243 -12.34 14.26 1.67
C GLN A 243 -10.89 13.80 1.48
N PRO A 244 -9.89 14.53 2.00
CA PRO A 244 -8.50 14.09 1.96
C PRO A 244 -8.33 12.71 2.58
N ILE A 245 -7.54 11.85 1.93
CA ILE A 245 -7.24 10.51 2.45
C ILE A 245 -6.31 10.66 3.65
N VAL A 246 -6.74 10.16 4.81
CA VAL A 246 -5.88 10.08 5.99
C VAL A 246 -4.91 8.92 5.79
N MET A 247 -3.62 9.25 5.68
CA MET A 247 -2.57 8.25 5.56
C MET A 247 -2.31 7.60 6.92
N PRO A 248 -2.15 6.27 6.99
CA PRO A 248 -1.83 5.56 8.22
C PRO A 248 -0.48 6.02 8.76
N ASP A 249 -0.36 5.99 10.08
CA ASP A 249 0.92 6.18 10.76
C ASP A 249 1.97 5.20 10.18
N PRO A 250 3.15 5.68 9.80
CA PRO A 250 4.26 4.84 9.36
C PRO A 250 4.52 3.62 10.27
N ALA A 251 4.33 3.73 11.58
CA ALA A 251 4.47 2.61 12.52
C ALA A 251 3.45 1.48 12.25
N ARG A 252 2.21 1.82 11.85
CA ARG A 252 1.18 0.84 11.46
C ARG A 252 1.49 0.18 10.12
N LEU A 253 2.06 0.93 9.17
CA LEU A 253 2.52 0.38 7.88
C LEU A 253 3.63 -0.66 8.08
N VAL A 254 4.58 -0.33 8.95
CA VAL A 254 5.67 -1.19 9.42
C VAL A 254 5.11 -2.48 10.05
N ALA A 255 4.17 -2.34 10.99
CA ALA A 255 3.55 -3.48 11.66
C ALA A 255 2.77 -4.38 10.69
N GLY A 256 2.00 -3.80 9.76
CA GLY A 256 1.27 -4.52 8.72
C GLY A 256 2.19 -5.28 7.77
N ALA A 257 3.28 -4.65 7.33
CA ALA A 257 4.31 -5.28 6.47
C ALA A 257 5.01 -6.46 7.16
N LEU A 258 5.14 -6.44 8.49
CA LEU A 258 5.66 -7.56 9.29
C LEU A 258 4.58 -8.63 9.57
N ALA A 259 3.33 -8.23 9.80
CA ALA A 259 2.21 -9.14 10.07
C ALA A 259 1.78 -9.95 8.84
N GLY A 260 1.80 -9.33 7.65
CA GLY A 260 1.58 -10.03 6.36
C GLY A 260 2.59 -11.14 6.08
N ARG A 261 3.72 -11.17 6.80
CA ARG A 261 4.72 -12.25 6.73
C ARG A 261 4.46 -13.38 7.72
N ARG A 262 3.70 -13.12 8.78
CA ARG A 262 3.33 -14.10 9.80
C ARG A 262 2.01 -14.82 9.47
N ALA A 263 1.16 -14.25 8.63
CA ALA A 263 -0.08 -14.89 8.20
C ALA A 263 0.20 -16.11 7.30
N PRO A 264 -0.20 -17.34 7.68
CA PRO A 264 -0.30 -18.43 6.72
C PRO A 264 -1.34 -18.02 5.69
N ARG A 265 -0.98 -18.10 4.40
CA ARG A 265 -1.94 -17.87 3.29
C ARG A 265 -3.24 -18.62 3.57
N PRO A 266 -4.42 -17.98 3.45
CA PRO A 266 -5.69 -18.70 3.55
C PRO A 266 -5.69 -19.78 2.46
N ALA A 267 -5.86 -21.02 2.89
CA ALA A 267 -6.07 -22.14 1.97
C ALA A 267 -7.33 -21.85 1.16
N VAL A 268 -7.18 -21.72 -0.15
CA VAL A 268 -8.31 -21.68 -1.09
C VAL A 268 -9.22 -22.87 -0.77
N PRO A 269 -10.50 -22.67 -0.40
CA PRO A 269 -11.40 -23.78 -0.14
C PRO A 269 -11.57 -24.56 -1.44
N GLY A 270 -10.88 -25.71 -1.52
CA GLY A 270 -11.13 -26.69 -2.56
C GLY A 270 -12.59 -27.11 -2.47
N ARG A 271 -13.35 -26.80 -3.52
CA ARG A 271 -14.73 -27.23 -3.75
C ARG A 271 -14.82 -28.73 -3.48
N ARG A 272 -15.33 -29.12 -2.30
CA ARG A 272 -15.59 -30.53 -1.97
C ARG A 272 -16.67 -31.00 -2.94
N ALA A 273 -16.27 -31.89 -3.85
CA ALA A 273 -17.19 -32.70 -4.60
C ALA A 273 -18.03 -33.50 -3.61
N ALA A 274 -19.33 -33.26 -3.60
CA ALA A 274 -20.29 -34.16 -2.98
C ALA A 274 -20.13 -35.52 -3.66
N ARG A 275 -19.61 -36.48 -2.90
CA ARG A 275 -19.78 -37.90 -3.19
C ARG A 275 -20.61 -38.46 -2.06
N ASP A 276 -21.73 -39.02 -2.48
CA ASP A 276 -22.55 -39.94 -1.73
C ASP A 276 -21.65 -41.01 -1.11
N ASP A 277 -21.73 -41.17 0.21
CA ASP A 277 -21.44 -42.43 0.86
C ASP A 277 -22.44 -42.64 1.98
N VAL A 278 -23.38 -43.54 1.67
CA VAL A 278 -24.30 -44.21 2.57
C VAL A 278 -23.48 -44.96 3.63
N ALA A 279 -23.67 -44.62 4.90
CA ALA A 279 -23.19 -45.43 6.00
C ALA A 279 -24.30 -45.63 7.03
N ALA A 280 -24.61 -46.91 7.23
CA ALA A 280 -25.70 -47.44 8.02
C ALA A 280 -25.59 -47.13 9.52
N ALA A 281 -26.74 -46.85 10.14
CA ALA A 281 -26.94 -46.97 11.58
C ALA A 281 -27.84 -48.20 11.87
N PRO A 282 -27.56 -48.98 12.94
CA PRO A 282 -28.25 -50.23 13.18
C PRO A 282 -29.55 -50.06 13.99
N GLY A 283 -30.61 -50.70 13.48
CA GLY A 283 -31.61 -51.46 14.23
C GLY A 283 -32.44 -50.78 15.33
N ARG A 284 -33.76 -50.69 15.11
CA ARG A 284 -34.76 -51.32 16.00
C ARG A 284 -36.15 -51.42 15.36
N ARG A 285 -36.77 -52.56 15.67
CA ARG A 285 -38.07 -53.17 15.31
C ARG A 285 -39.28 -52.22 15.19
N GLY A 286 -40.19 -52.54 14.27
CA GLY A 286 -41.58 -52.03 14.29
C GLY A 286 -42.44 -52.34 13.06
N VAL A 287 -42.78 -53.62 12.83
CA VAL A 287 -44.08 -54.16 12.35
C VAL A 287 -45.08 -53.19 11.65
N ARG A 288 -45.44 -53.42 10.36
CA ARG A 288 -46.70 -54.08 9.87
C ARG A 288 -47.08 -53.72 8.41
N ALA A 289 -47.41 -54.77 7.65
CA ALA A 289 -48.49 -54.92 6.64
C ALA A 289 -48.54 -54.09 5.32
N ILE A 290 -48.30 -54.86 4.23
CA ILE A 290 -48.82 -54.88 2.84
C ILE A 290 -50.36 -54.56 2.80
N PRO A 291 -50.95 -53.91 1.75
CA PRO A 291 -50.99 -54.53 0.42
C PRO A 291 -50.94 -53.71 -0.87
N GLU A 292 -50.46 -54.42 -1.89
CA GLU A 292 -50.59 -54.18 -3.33
C GLU A 292 -52.05 -53.94 -3.78
N ARG A 293 -52.23 -53.23 -4.89
CA ARG A 293 -52.89 -53.76 -6.10
C ARG A 293 -52.70 -52.81 -7.30
N PRO A 294 -52.89 -53.33 -8.54
CA PRO A 294 -52.19 -52.82 -9.73
C PRO A 294 -53.15 -52.36 -10.84
N ARG A 295 -52.55 -51.89 -11.94
CA ARG A 295 -52.89 -52.18 -13.36
C ARG A 295 -53.21 -50.97 -14.26
N ARG A 296 -52.65 -51.12 -15.47
CA ARG A 296 -53.20 -50.90 -16.82
C ARG A 296 -53.08 -49.51 -17.44
N GLY A 297 -52.52 -49.51 -18.65
CA GLY A 297 -52.83 -48.50 -19.66
C GLY A 297 -51.70 -48.26 -20.67
N ALA A 298 -51.41 -49.24 -21.51
CA ALA A 298 -50.76 -49.01 -22.81
C ALA A 298 -51.88 -48.71 -23.86
N PRO A 299 -51.63 -48.42 -25.16
CA PRO A 299 -50.40 -47.99 -25.84
C PRO A 299 -50.61 -47.07 -27.10
N LEU A 300 -49.51 -46.89 -27.85
CA LEU A 300 -49.38 -46.89 -29.34
C LEU A 300 -49.65 -45.63 -30.22
N SER A 301 -48.72 -45.53 -31.20
CA SER A 301 -48.82 -44.93 -32.55
C SER A 301 -48.45 -43.43 -32.66
N GLY A 302 -47.58 -42.98 -33.55
CA GLY A 302 -46.84 -43.63 -34.62
C GLY A 302 -46.36 -42.59 -35.66
N LEU A 303 -45.26 -42.95 -36.35
CA LEU A 303 -44.85 -42.52 -37.69
C LEU A 303 -44.17 -41.14 -37.88
N GLY A 304 -42.95 -41.19 -38.42
CA GLY A 304 -42.28 -40.06 -39.05
C GLY A 304 -40.81 -40.33 -39.40
N ARG A 305 -40.57 -41.11 -40.47
CA ARG A 305 -39.25 -41.39 -41.06
C ARG A 305 -38.62 -40.13 -41.67
N GLY A 306 -37.29 -39.98 -41.55
CA GLY A 306 -36.50 -39.05 -42.36
C GLY A 306 -35.02 -39.02 -41.97
N ALA A 307 -34.18 -39.63 -42.80
CA ALA A 307 -32.76 -39.92 -42.56
C ALA A 307 -31.81 -38.72 -42.74
N ARG A 308 -30.65 -38.71 -42.05
CA ARG A 308 -29.29 -38.88 -42.65
C ARG A 308 -28.17 -38.62 -41.63
N ALA A 309 -27.31 -39.64 -41.53
CA ALA A 309 -25.85 -39.64 -41.40
C ALA A 309 -25.10 -38.46 -40.73
N GLY A 310 -24.18 -38.81 -39.83
CA GLY A 310 -22.91 -38.07 -39.72
C GLY A 310 -22.27 -37.98 -38.34
N ALA A 311 -21.37 -38.92 -38.08
CA ALA A 311 -20.14 -38.76 -37.31
C ALA A 311 -20.20 -38.35 -35.82
N HIS A 312 -20.01 -39.38 -34.99
CA HIS A 312 -19.35 -39.25 -33.69
C HIS A 312 -17.93 -38.70 -33.85
N ALA A 313 -17.63 -37.58 -33.20
CA ALA A 313 -16.26 -37.16 -32.89
C ALA A 313 -16.15 -36.80 -31.41
N ARG A 314 -15.15 -37.42 -30.79
CA ARG A 314 -14.88 -37.53 -29.36
C ARG A 314 -14.42 -36.19 -28.78
N ARG A 315 -14.97 -35.81 -27.63
CA ARG A 315 -14.44 -34.76 -26.75
C ARG A 315 -13.11 -35.22 -26.14
N PRO A 316 -12.01 -34.45 -26.21
CA PRO A 316 -10.81 -34.77 -25.45
C PRO A 316 -10.93 -34.29 -24.00
N ASP A 317 -10.63 -35.25 -23.13
CA ASP A 317 -10.62 -35.22 -21.68
C ASP A 317 -9.42 -34.42 -21.14
N ARG A 318 -9.67 -33.34 -20.40
CA ARG A 318 -8.62 -32.51 -19.79
C ARG A 318 -8.17 -33.13 -18.46
N ARG A 319 -7.10 -33.93 -18.52
CA ARG A 319 -6.36 -34.39 -17.34
C ARG A 319 -5.68 -33.22 -16.63
N ARG A 320 -6.14 -32.94 -15.42
CA ARG A 320 -5.55 -31.99 -14.47
C ARG A 320 -4.40 -32.66 -13.72
N LEU A 321 -3.19 -32.11 -13.80
CA LEU A 321 -2.06 -32.44 -12.93
C LEU A 321 -2.03 -31.47 -11.73
N PRO A 322 -1.81 -31.94 -10.49
CA PRO A 322 -1.71 -31.09 -9.32
C PRO A 322 -0.29 -30.51 -9.18
N TRP A 323 -0.17 -29.20 -9.03
CA TRP A 323 1.07 -28.50 -8.70
C TRP A 323 1.08 -28.19 -7.21
N SER A 324 1.95 -28.84 -6.45
CA SER A 324 2.37 -28.43 -5.11
C SER A 324 3.68 -27.67 -5.21
N GLY A 325 3.67 -26.42 -4.77
CA GLY A 325 4.85 -25.56 -4.71
C GLY A 325 4.89 -24.87 -3.36
N ARG A 326 5.74 -25.39 -2.46
CA ARG A 326 6.19 -24.70 -1.26
C ARG A 326 7.23 -23.67 -1.69
N THR A 327 7.04 -22.41 -1.34
CA THR A 327 8.06 -21.36 -1.50
C THR A 327 8.53 -20.89 -0.13
N THR A 328 9.82 -21.12 0.10
CA THR A 328 10.66 -20.48 1.10
C THR A 328 10.83 -19.01 0.76
N THR A 329 10.58 -18.11 1.72
CA THR A 329 11.04 -16.71 1.65
C THR A 329 11.67 -16.34 2.99
N ALA A 330 12.92 -15.88 2.94
CA ALA A 330 13.69 -15.37 4.06
C ALA A 330 14.18 -13.96 3.71
N LEU A 331 14.31 -13.12 4.75
CA LEU A 331 15.00 -11.83 4.84
C LEU A 331 14.31 -10.59 4.26
N LEU A 332 13.51 -9.89 5.10
CA LEU A 332 13.17 -8.46 4.92
C LEU A 332 12.94 -7.72 6.27
N GLY A 333 13.55 -8.16 7.38
CA GLY A 333 13.30 -7.57 8.71
C GLY A 333 13.92 -6.18 8.93
N GLY A 334 14.95 -5.83 8.14
CA GLY A 334 15.81 -4.70 8.47
C GLY A 334 15.31 -3.30 8.07
N ALA A 335 14.68 -3.14 6.90
CA ALA A 335 14.33 -1.81 6.38
C ALA A 335 13.19 -1.11 7.13
N VAL A 336 12.48 -1.84 7.99
CA VAL A 336 11.24 -1.42 8.65
C VAL A 336 11.52 -0.75 10.00
N LEU A 337 12.59 -1.16 10.67
CA LEU A 337 13.05 -0.61 11.95
C LEU A 337 13.85 0.71 11.75
N VAL A 338 14.39 0.89 10.54
CA VAL A 338 14.98 2.15 10.04
C VAL A 338 14.01 3.32 10.12
N VAL A 339 12.76 3.11 9.70
CA VAL A 339 11.73 4.17 9.56
C VAL A 339 11.20 4.63 10.92
N ALA A 340 11.19 3.76 11.93
CA ALA A 340 10.68 4.08 13.27
C ALA A 340 11.47 5.21 13.96
N VAL A 341 12.80 5.21 13.82
CA VAL A 341 13.67 6.26 14.41
C VAL A 341 13.48 7.61 13.69
N VAL A 342 13.22 7.60 12.38
CA VAL A 342 13.01 8.82 11.58
C VAL A 342 11.65 9.44 11.87
N VAL A 343 10.60 8.61 11.88
CA VAL A 343 9.22 9.04 12.07
C VAL A 343 9.03 9.58 13.48
N ALA A 344 9.60 8.93 14.49
CA ALA A 344 9.61 9.40 15.87
C ALA A 344 10.08 10.84 16.06
N LEU A 345 11.09 11.25 15.30
CA LEU A 345 11.64 12.59 15.39
C LEU A 345 10.99 13.57 14.40
N ALA A 346 10.15 13.11 13.46
CA ALA A 346 9.67 13.88 12.31
C ALA A 346 8.15 13.90 12.08
N VAL A 347 7.29 13.44 13.01
CA VAL A 347 5.83 13.45 12.76
C VAL A 347 5.29 14.86 12.75
N GLY A 348 5.37 15.47 11.57
CA GLY A 348 4.83 16.76 11.22
C GLY A 348 4.53 16.86 9.75
N THR A 349 3.31 17.26 9.42
CA THR A 349 2.91 17.60 8.05
C THR A 349 3.98 18.46 7.38
N PRO A 350 4.50 18.11 6.18
CA PRO A 350 5.51 18.92 5.52
C PRO A 350 4.93 20.31 5.28
N TRP A 351 5.43 21.31 6.00
CA TRP A 351 5.20 22.70 5.66
C TRP A 351 5.93 22.96 4.35
N SER A 352 5.18 23.15 3.27
CA SER A 352 5.73 23.58 1.98
C SER A 352 6.42 24.94 2.17
N SER A 353 7.74 24.92 2.34
CA SER A 353 8.53 26.14 2.24
C SER A 353 8.71 26.46 0.75
N PRO A 354 8.52 27.71 0.31
CA PRO A 354 8.86 28.09 -1.04
C PRO A 354 10.37 27.87 -1.23
N VAL A 355 10.73 27.14 -2.28
CA VAL A 355 12.12 26.96 -2.72
C VAL A 355 12.71 28.36 -2.92
N ARG A 356 13.64 28.75 -2.05
CA ARG A 356 14.58 29.84 -2.33
C ARG A 356 15.83 29.22 -2.93
N ASP A 357 16.19 29.77 -4.07
CA ASP A 357 17.41 29.51 -4.80
C ASP A 357 18.57 30.10 -3.97
N ASP A 358 19.21 29.28 -3.13
CA ASP A 358 20.39 29.70 -2.39
C ASP A 358 21.62 29.50 -3.27
N GLY A 359 22.20 30.62 -3.70
CA GLY A 359 23.54 30.70 -4.28
C GLY A 359 24.62 30.13 -3.33
N PRO A 360 25.88 30.02 -3.81
CA PRO A 360 26.90 29.20 -3.16
C PRO A 360 27.11 29.59 -1.69
N ALA A 361 26.84 28.62 -0.82
CA ALA A 361 26.98 28.73 0.63
C ALA A 361 28.42 29.10 1.01
N THR A 362 28.59 30.30 1.58
CA THR A 362 29.80 30.65 2.33
C THR A 362 29.83 29.81 3.61
N THR A 363 30.72 28.82 3.65
CA THR A 363 31.12 28.12 4.85
C THR A 363 31.79 29.13 5.78
N ARG A 364 31.06 29.60 6.79
CA ARG A 364 31.65 30.37 7.88
C ARG A 364 31.93 29.40 9.02
N THR A 365 33.16 28.90 9.07
CA THR A 365 33.69 28.18 10.23
C THR A 365 33.58 29.11 11.44
N ALA A 366 32.60 28.85 12.31
CA ALA A 366 32.48 29.56 13.57
C ALA A 366 33.61 29.11 14.50
N SER A 367 34.46 30.08 14.80
CA SER A 367 35.54 30.05 15.77
C SER A 367 35.05 29.62 17.16
N ALA A 368 35.91 28.92 17.89
CA ALA A 368 35.73 28.45 19.26
C ALA A 368 35.11 29.51 20.19
N ALA A 369 34.02 29.15 20.87
CA ALA A 369 33.41 29.89 21.95
C ALA A 369 33.48 29.07 23.26
N ASP A 370 33.55 29.80 24.38
CA ASP A 370 33.58 29.43 25.81
C ASP A 370 32.88 28.13 26.24
N PRO A 371 33.18 27.56 27.44
CA PRO A 371 32.53 26.34 27.91
C PRO A 371 31.01 26.56 27.95
N ALA A 372 30.33 25.99 26.96
CA ALA A 372 28.97 26.36 26.61
C ALA A 372 28.03 26.10 27.79
N THR A 373 27.42 27.16 28.30
CA THR A 373 26.21 27.08 29.13
C THR A 373 25.20 26.20 28.40
N ASP A 374 24.64 25.18 29.06
CA ASP A 374 23.64 24.30 28.44
C ASP A 374 22.47 25.17 27.92
N PRO A 375 22.23 25.22 26.59
CA PRO A 375 21.17 26.04 26.03
C PRO A 375 19.78 25.71 26.57
N THR A 376 19.57 24.49 27.09
CA THR A 376 18.29 24.11 27.71
C THR A 376 18.04 24.84 29.03
N LEU A 377 19.08 25.40 29.67
CA LEU A 377 18.99 26.19 30.90
C LEU A 377 18.97 27.70 30.64
N ASP A 378 19.12 28.13 29.40
CA ASP A 378 18.98 29.54 29.02
C ASP A 378 17.54 29.83 28.60
N ARG A 379 16.82 30.55 29.46
CA ARG A 379 15.43 30.95 29.22
C ARG A 379 15.27 31.80 27.97
N ALA A 380 16.30 32.55 27.58
CA ALA A 380 16.27 33.41 26.40
C ALA A 380 16.65 32.68 25.09
N ASP A 381 17.09 31.41 25.15
CA ASP A 381 17.54 30.65 23.98
C ASP A 381 16.72 29.37 23.70
N PRO A 382 15.43 29.49 23.34
CA PRO A 382 14.62 28.35 22.94
C PRO A 382 15.12 27.67 21.66
N LEU A 383 15.85 28.38 20.78
CA LEU A 383 16.40 27.81 19.55
C LEU A 383 17.58 26.88 19.84
N GLY A 384 18.53 27.33 20.66
CA GLY A 384 19.61 26.48 21.16
C GLY A 384 19.08 25.31 21.98
N ALA A 385 18.08 25.55 22.83
CA ALA A 385 17.40 24.48 23.56
C ALA A 385 16.78 23.44 22.61
N ALA A 386 16.08 23.85 21.55
CA ALA A 386 15.50 22.94 20.56
C ALA A 386 16.56 22.05 19.90
N ARG A 387 17.71 22.62 19.50
CA ARG A 387 18.82 21.86 18.91
C ARG A 387 19.38 20.83 19.89
N THR A 388 19.65 21.25 21.13
CA THR A 388 20.19 20.37 22.17
C THR A 388 19.21 19.26 22.55
N LEU A 389 17.91 19.57 22.68
CA LEU A 389 16.88 18.58 23.00
C LEU A 389 16.70 17.57 21.86
N THR A 390 16.74 17.99 20.59
CA THR A 390 16.71 17.05 19.44
C THR A 390 17.86 16.06 19.48
N ALA A 391 19.08 16.52 19.77
CA ALA A 391 20.25 15.63 19.91
C ALA A 391 20.09 14.66 21.09
N ARG A 392 19.70 15.16 22.27
CA ARG A 392 19.50 14.35 23.48
C ARG A 392 18.37 13.31 23.34
N ARG A 393 17.28 13.64 22.63
CA ARG A 393 16.20 12.68 22.32
C ARG A 393 16.75 11.51 21.53
N LEU A 394 17.57 11.76 20.50
CA LEU A 394 18.14 10.65 19.73
C LEU A 394 19.15 9.84 20.54
N GLU A 395 19.97 10.48 21.38
CA GLU A 395 20.91 9.76 22.27
C GLU A 395 20.17 8.85 23.25
N LEU A 396 19.07 9.31 23.85
CA LEU A 396 18.19 8.50 24.68
C LEU A 396 17.65 7.29 23.93
N LEU A 397 17.25 7.47 22.68
CA LEU A 397 16.70 6.39 21.85
C LEU A 397 17.77 5.43 21.33
N ALA A 398 18.99 5.90 21.12
CA ALA A 398 20.09 5.10 20.58
C ALA A 398 20.77 4.26 21.66
N ASP A 399 21.17 4.90 22.76
CA ASP A 399 22.01 4.29 23.79
C ASP A 399 21.23 3.93 25.06
N GLY A 400 19.94 4.31 25.15
CA GLY A 400 19.15 4.18 26.39
C GLY A 400 19.70 5.01 27.54
N ALA A 401 20.61 5.94 27.24
CA ALA A 401 21.39 6.66 28.23
C ALA A 401 20.69 7.98 28.61
N GLY A 402 20.21 8.07 29.85
CA GLY A 402 19.61 9.27 30.43
C GLY A 402 18.17 9.05 30.91
N GLU A 403 17.59 10.10 31.49
CA GLU A 403 16.20 10.10 31.98
C GLU A 403 15.30 10.82 30.98
N LEU A 404 14.15 10.24 30.65
CA LEU A 404 13.21 10.83 29.70
C LEU A 404 12.76 12.24 30.15
N SER A 405 12.59 12.44 31.46
CA SER A 405 12.26 13.72 32.11
C SER A 405 13.31 14.83 31.92
N ALA A 406 14.55 14.48 31.53
CA ALA A 406 15.58 15.47 31.19
C ALA A 406 15.33 16.14 29.84
N VAL A 407 14.37 15.64 29.04
CA VAL A 407 14.20 16.03 27.65
C VAL A 407 12.75 16.35 27.29
N VAL A 408 11.79 15.63 27.87
CA VAL A 408 10.35 15.89 27.68
C VAL A 408 9.69 16.38 28.97
N VAL A 409 8.55 17.05 28.83
CA VAL A 409 7.69 17.42 29.94
C VAL A 409 6.94 16.18 30.43
N ALA A 410 6.86 15.97 31.74
CA ALA A 410 6.06 14.89 32.32
C ALA A 410 4.57 15.05 32.00
N ASP A 411 3.88 13.92 31.81
CA ASP A 411 2.47 13.79 31.41
C ASP A 411 2.14 14.49 30.07
N SER A 412 3.15 14.67 29.21
CA SER A 412 3.00 15.35 27.92
C SER A 412 2.81 14.40 26.74
N ALA A 413 2.33 14.95 25.62
CA ALA A 413 2.20 14.21 24.38
C ALA A 413 3.56 13.80 23.77
N ALA A 414 4.64 14.48 24.14
CA ALA A 414 6.00 14.07 23.79
C ALA A 414 6.47 12.89 24.65
N GLU A 415 6.16 12.89 25.94
CA GLU A 415 6.53 11.77 26.84
C GLU A 415 5.85 10.46 26.44
N ALA A 416 4.53 10.49 26.19
CA ALA A 416 3.79 9.31 25.76
C ALA A 416 4.40 8.68 24.49
N ARG A 417 4.78 9.51 23.51
CA ARG A 417 5.39 9.07 22.24
C ARG A 417 6.79 8.51 22.44
N ASP A 418 7.64 9.20 23.18
CA ASP A 418 9.02 8.75 23.42
C ASP A 418 9.04 7.46 24.26
N ALA A 419 8.10 7.30 25.20
CA ALA A 419 7.92 6.06 25.96
C ALA A 419 7.44 4.89 25.08
N GLU A 420 6.47 5.12 24.18
CA GLU A 420 6.04 4.11 23.20
C GLU A 420 7.18 3.66 22.29
N LEU A 421 8.03 4.60 21.88
CA LEU A 421 9.18 4.32 21.04
C LEU A 421 10.28 3.54 21.76
N LEU A 422 10.60 3.93 23.00
CA LEU A 422 11.53 3.17 23.84
C LEU A 422 11.02 1.74 24.07
N ALA A 423 9.72 1.56 24.28
CA ALA A 423 9.11 0.24 24.38
C ALA A 423 9.19 -0.56 23.05
N ALA A 424 9.07 0.11 21.90
CA ALA A 424 9.23 -0.53 20.59
C ALA A 424 10.68 -0.91 20.27
N LEU A 425 11.65 -0.22 20.88
CA LEU A 425 13.09 -0.50 20.77
C LEU A 425 13.58 -1.54 21.80
N ASP A 426 12.70 -2.08 22.65
CA ASP A 426 13.09 -3.11 23.62
C ASP A 426 13.67 -4.35 22.90
N GLY A 427 14.88 -4.75 23.31
CA GLY A 427 15.64 -5.82 22.64
C GLY A 427 16.31 -5.44 21.32
N VAL A 428 16.34 -4.15 20.96
CA VAL A 428 17.07 -3.58 19.82
C VAL A 428 18.21 -2.71 20.34
N ASP A 429 19.43 -3.01 19.90
CA ASP A 429 20.60 -2.20 20.17
C ASP A 429 20.93 -1.33 18.95
N VAL A 430 20.87 0.00 19.11
CA VAL A 430 21.01 0.98 18.02
C VAL A 430 22.40 1.59 18.07
N VAL A 431 23.30 1.10 17.22
CA VAL A 431 24.72 1.47 17.25
C VAL A 431 25.01 2.57 16.22
N GLY A 432 25.47 3.72 16.70
CA GLY A 432 26.06 4.78 15.88
C GLY A 432 25.08 5.79 15.28
N ALA A 433 23.82 5.80 15.73
CA ALA A 433 22.85 6.83 15.36
C ALA A 433 23.21 8.18 15.99
N ARG A 434 23.25 9.24 15.18
CA ARG A 434 23.51 10.63 15.61
C ARG A 434 22.61 11.60 14.88
N ALA A 435 22.17 12.65 15.57
CA ALA A 435 21.37 13.71 15.00
C ALA A 435 22.30 14.83 14.57
N GLU A 436 22.28 15.19 13.30
CA GLU A 436 22.95 16.39 12.81
C GLU A 436 21.88 17.46 12.59
N VAL A 437 21.94 18.54 13.37
CA VAL A 437 20.96 19.64 13.32
C VAL A 437 21.51 20.77 12.46
N PHE A 438 20.81 21.10 11.39
CA PHE A 438 21.23 22.11 10.40
C PHE A 438 20.69 23.50 10.72
N ASP A 439 19.42 23.60 11.14
CA ASP A 439 18.75 24.86 11.40
C ASP A 439 17.70 24.75 12.50
N ALA A 440 17.41 25.86 13.17
CA ALA A 440 16.30 25.98 14.12
C ALA A 440 15.70 27.38 14.02
N ARG A 441 14.39 27.47 13.81
CA ARG A 441 13.67 28.73 13.59
C ARG A 441 12.35 28.76 14.35
N HIS A 442 11.95 29.94 14.81
CA HIS A 442 10.64 30.13 15.42
C HIS A 442 9.52 29.91 14.40
N VAL A 443 8.42 29.30 14.86
CA VAL A 443 7.16 29.18 14.11
C VAL A 443 6.07 29.88 14.90
N GLU A 444 5.17 30.59 14.23
CA GLU A 444 4.06 31.27 14.91
C GLU A 444 3.21 30.23 15.68
N PRO A 445 2.98 30.42 16.99
CA PRO A 445 2.12 29.53 17.76
C PRO A 445 0.67 29.67 17.29
N ARG A 446 0.02 28.56 16.95
CA ARG A 446 -1.45 28.54 16.91
C ARG A 446 -1.93 28.75 18.34
N ARG A 447 -2.66 29.86 18.59
CA ARG A 447 -3.19 30.20 19.92
C ARG A 447 -3.97 29.00 20.49
N PRO A 448 -3.64 28.50 21.69
CA PRO A 448 -4.52 27.57 22.39
C PRO A 448 -5.80 28.29 22.82
N ASP A 449 -6.92 27.56 22.86
CA ASP A 449 -8.13 28.02 23.54
C ASP A 449 -7.78 28.29 25.01
N ALA A 450 -8.12 29.48 25.48
CA ALA A 450 -7.77 29.97 26.80
C ALA A 450 -8.59 29.26 27.87
N ASP A 451 -7.97 28.34 28.61
CA ASP A 451 -8.14 28.22 30.06
C ASP A 451 -7.13 27.19 30.60
N GLU A 452 -6.12 27.66 31.33
CA GLU A 452 -5.69 27.17 32.64
C GLU A 452 -4.43 27.94 33.06
N GLY A 453 -4.47 28.46 34.29
CA GLY A 453 -3.59 29.52 34.76
C GLY A 453 -2.16 29.10 35.08
N HIS A 454 -1.33 30.15 35.13
CA HIS A 454 0.07 30.23 35.55
C HIS A 454 1.13 30.04 34.45
N GLY A 455 1.56 31.16 33.85
CA GLY A 455 2.97 31.49 33.63
C GLY A 455 3.85 30.60 32.74
N ASP A 456 3.33 29.58 32.06
CA ASP A 456 4.15 28.66 31.26
C ASP A 456 4.59 29.32 29.95
N GLU A 457 5.86 29.71 29.90
CA GLU A 457 6.50 30.23 28.71
C GLU A 457 6.65 29.08 27.70
N VAL A 458 6.00 29.24 26.55
CA VAL A 458 5.95 28.24 25.47
C VAL A 458 6.63 28.81 24.23
N ALA A 459 7.48 28.00 23.60
CA ALA A 459 8.12 28.35 22.35
C ALA A 459 7.88 27.25 21.29
N THR A 460 7.45 27.65 20.10
CA THR A 460 7.32 26.72 18.97
C THR A 460 8.50 26.91 18.02
N VAL A 461 9.27 25.84 17.80
CA VAL A 461 10.52 25.87 17.03
C VAL A 461 10.52 24.77 15.97
N ALA A 462 10.69 25.13 14.71
CA ALA A 462 10.99 24.18 13.64
C ALA A 462 12.49 23.89 13.62
N VAL A 463 12.86 22.62 13.66
CA VAL A 463 14.26 22.14 13.65
C VAL A 463 14.48 21.28 12.41
N ASP A 464 15.47 21.63 11.61
CA ASP A 464 15.91 20.83 10.47
C ASP A 464 17.07 19.93 10.89
N TYR A 465 16.94 18.62 10.72
CA TYR A 465 17.97 17.66 11.14
C TYR A 465 18.05 16.45 10.20
N THR A 466 19.11 15.66 10.33
CA THR A 466 19.27 14.31 9.78
C THR A 466 19.65 13.33 10.88
N VAL A 467 19.39 12.05 10.66
CA VAL A 467 19.94 10.95 11.46
C VAL A 467 20.99 10.24 10.63
N SER A 468 22.18 10.05 11.20
CA SER A 468 23.28 9.36 10.52
C SER A 468 22.94 7.90 10.21
N ALA A 469 23.64 7.35 9.21
CA ALA A 469 23.64 5.92 8.99
C ALA A 469 24.09 5.21 10.27
N HIS A 470 23.41 4.13 10.64
CA HIS A 470 23.62 3.42 11.89
C HIS A 470 23.30 1.93 11.73
N HIS A 471 23.50 1.15 12.78
CA HIS A 471 23.22 -0.27 12.79
C HIS A 471 22.19 -0.60 13.86
N GLN A 472 21.30 -1.54 13.57
CA GLN A 472 20.34 -2.05 14.54
C GLN A 472 20.61 -3.54 14.74
N ARG A 473 20.94 -3.91 15.97
CA ARG A 473 21.30 -5.26 16.38
C ARG A 473 20.20 -5.84 17.23
N THR A 474 19.72 -7.02 16.82
CA THR A 474 18.68 -7.78 17.54
C THR A 474 19.16 -9.21 17.75
N ALA A 475 18.41 -10.00 18.53
CA ALA A 475 18.67 -11.44 18.66
C ALA A 475 18.58 -12.19 17.31
N ALA A 476 17.91 -11.63 16.29
CA ALA A 476 17.77 -12.22 14.96
C ALA A 476 18.90 -11.85 13.99
N GLY A 477 19.79 -10.93 14.36
CA GLY A 477 20.91 -10.46 13.54
C GLY A 477 21.05 -8.94 13.52
N GLU A 478 21.98 -8.47 12.71
CA GLU A 478 22.34 -7.06 12.55
C GLU A 478 21.89 -6.51 11.19
N VAL A 479 21.42 -5.27 11.19
CA VAL A 479 20.92 -4.57 10.02
C VAL A 479 21.58 -3.20 9.91
N ALA A 480 22.10 -2.87 8.73
CA ALA A 480 22.55 -1.51 8.42
C ALA A 480 21.37 -0.61 8.04
N VAL A 481 21.32 0.57 8.65
CA VAL A 481 20.34 1.62 8.47
C VAL A 481 20.99 2.80 7.73
N PRO A 482 20.50 3.21 6.55
CA PRO A 482 21.04 4.38 5.86
C PRO A 482 20.71 5.68 6.60
N ALA A 483 21.51 6.73 6.34
CA ALA A 483 21.23 8.06 6.85
C ALA A 483 19.91 8.59 6.30
N THR A 484 19.23 9.43 7.08
CA THR A 484 17.97 10.03 6.65
C THR A 484 18.22 11.22 5.74
N PRO A 485 17.29 11.51 4.80
CA PRO A 485 17.26 12.83 4.19
C PRO A 485 17.04 13.89 5.26
N ARG A 486 17.36 15.15 4.93
CA ARG A 486 17.09 16.29 5.82
C ARG A 486 15.58 16.40 6.05
N THR A 487 15.18 16.49 7.30
CA THR A 487 13.79 16.51 7.73
C THR A 487 13.56 17.63 8.72
N THR A 488 12.36 18.21 8.73
CA THR A 488 11.97 19.28 9.66
C THR A 488 10.96 18.73 10.67
N VAL A 489 11.18 19.02 11.95
CA VAL A 489 10.24 18.76 13.06
C VAL A 489 9.85 20.05 13.74
N VAL A 490 8.59 20.20 14.13
CA VAL A 490 8.10 21.34 14.91
C VAL A 490 7.99 20.93 16.37
N LEU A 491 8.85 21.46 17.21
CA LEU A 491 8.83 21.24 18.66
C LEU A 491 8.05 22.34 19.36
N VAL A 492 7.12 21.95 20.23
CA VAL A 492 6.54 22.83 21.23
C VAL A 492 7.33 22.64 22.52
N LEU A 493 8.10 23.65 22.88
CA LEU A 493 8.91 23.68 24.10
C LEU A 493 8.14 24.37 25.22
N ARG A 494 8.29 23.87 26.44
CA ARG A 494 7.78 24.49 27.67
C ARG A 494 8.94 24.74 28.62
N TRP A 495 8.96 25.93 29.22
CA TRP A 495 9.89 26.22 30.30
C TRP A 495 9.47 25.50 31.58
N THR A 496 10.39 24.82 32.24
CA THR A 496 10.18 24.12 33.52
C THR A 496 11.21 24.58 34.55
N ASP A 497 11.07 24.15 35.81
CA ASP A 497 12.08 24.41 36.86
C ASP A 497 13.47 23.84 36.50
N ALA A 498 13.52 22.86 35.59
CA ALA A 498 14.76 22.24 35.10
C ALA A 498 15.19 22.76 33.70
N GLY A 499 14.59 23.86 33.23
CA GLY A 499 14.83 24.47 31.92
C GLY A 499 13.83 24.07 30.84
N TRP A 500 14.16 24.34 29.58
CA TRP A 500 13.33 23.99 28.42
C TRP A 500 13.17 22.47 28.27
N ARG A 501 11.94 22.02 28.03
CA ARG A 501 11.58 20.62 27.75
C ARG A 501 10.61 20.55 26.58
N VAL A 502 10.62 19.43 25.85
CA VAL A 502 9.67 19.19 24.75
C VAL A 502 8.32 18.76 25.35
N ALA A 503 7.27 19.55 25.12
CA ALA A 503 5.90 19.19 25.48
C ALA A 503 5.19 18.44 24.35
N GLU A 504 5.53 18.78 23.10
CA GLU A 504 4.96 18.18 21.91
C GLU A 504 5.95 18.21 20.76
N ALA A 505 5.93 17.18 19.91
CA ALA A 505 6.65 17.15 18.64
C ALA A 505 5.63 16.92 17.53
N ARG A 506 5.69 17.78 16.50
CA ARG A 506 4.77 17.87 15.38
C ARG A 506 5.53 18.15 14.08
#